data_AF-A0A7R8W7B2-F1
#
_entry.id   AF-A0A7R8W7B2-F1
#
_cell.length_a   1.000
_cell.length_b   1.000
_cell.length_c   1.000
_cell.angle_alpha   90.00
_cell.angle_beta   90.00
_cell.angle_gamma   90.00
#
_symmetry.space_group_name_H-M   'P 1'
#
loop_
_entity.id
_entity.type
_entity.pdbx_description
1 polymer ?
#
loop_
_entity_poly.entity_id
_entity_poly.type
_entity_poly.pdbx_seq_one_letter_code
_entity_poly.pdbx_strand_id
1 'polypeptide(L)'
;MIADITPGHISMEYGLMGANYATVSACASSTNAIIDAAIQIQLGKLDACVVGGSEAAVVEAGIGGFNAMHALSTRNESPETASRPFDKTRDGFVLGEGAGAIILEEYEHAKARGAKILAEFAGGGLSADAYHMTAPHPEGLGAYNVMKFALQDAGIEPADIDHINMHGTSTPLGDIAENAVMLSGETSVGQYPVEVVRKMTKILQTVEDDEHIAYSLPLDW
;
A
#
# COMPACT_ATOMS: atom_id res chain seq x y z
N MET A 1 2.67 22.22 -7.46
CA MET A 1 2.16 21.28 -8.47
C MET A 1 0.68 21.04 -8.17
N ILE A 2 -0.17 20.90 -9.18
CA ILE A 2 -1.58 20.55 -8.97
C ILE A 2 -1.63 19.03 -8.75
N ALA A 3 -2.18 18.57 -7.62
CA ALA A 3 -2.03 17.19 -7.15
C ALA A 3 -2.66 16.14 -8.08
N ASP A 4 -3.68 16.52 -8.86
CA ASP A 4 -4.41 15.64 -9.78
C ASP A 4 -3.93 15.71 -11.24
N ILE A 5 -2.74 16.28 -11.50
CA ILE A 5 -2.16 16.30 -12.86
C ILE A 5 -1.99 14.89 -13.43
N THR A 6 -1.48 13.95 -12.63
CA THR A 6 -1.24 12.57 -13.09
C THR A 6 -2.52 11.88 -13.56
N PRO A 7 -3.60 11.77 -12.75
CA PRO A 7 -4.85 11.19 -13.23
C PRO A 7 -5.44 11.98 -14.39
N GLY A 8 -5.32 13.33 -14.40
CA GLY A 8 -5.77 14.15 -15.53
C GLY A 8 -5.07 13.83 -16.85
N HIS A 9 -3.75 13.60 -16.84
CA HIS A 9 -3.00 13.16 -18.03
C HIS A 9 -3.46 11.80 -18.53
N ILE A 10 -3.68 10.83 -17.62
CA ILE A 10 -4.20 9.51 -17.98
C ILE A 10 -5.60 9.64 -18.60
N SER A 11 -6.47 10.46 -18.01
CA SER A 11 -7.82 10.72 -18.53
C SER A 11 -7.77 11.28 -19.97
N MET A 12 -6.92 12.28 -20.23
CA MET A 12 -6.77 12.86 -21.57
C MET A 12 -6.19 11.88 -22.58
N GLU A 13 -5.17 11.11 -22.20
CA GLU A 13 -4.49 10.15 -23.10
C GLU A 13 -5.44 9.04 -23.58
N TYR A 14 -6.25 8.50 -22.65
CA TYR A 14 -7.12 7.36 -22.94
C TYR A 14 -8.59 7.73 -23.17
N GLY A 15 -8.92 9.03 -23.18
CA GLY A 15 -10.29 9.52 -23.35
C GLY A 15 -11.26 9.06 -22.24
N LEU A 16 -10.77 8.87 -21.02
CA LEU A 16 -11.57 8.42 -19.88
C LEU A 16 -12.33 9.61 -19.28
N MET A 17 -13.66 9.58 -19.35
CA MET A 17 -14.53 10.69 -18.94
C MET A 17 -15.26 10.46 -17.60
N GLY A 18 -14.83 9.46 -16.83
CA GLY A 18 -15.38 9.14 -15.51
C GLY A 18 -14.84 10.04 -14.39
N ALA A 19 -14.91 9.55 -13.15
CA ALA A 19 -14.32 10.25 -12.00
C ALA A 19 -12.80 10.43 -12.18
N ASN A 20 -12.31 11.65 -11.90
CA ASN A 20 -10.89 12.01 -12.06
C ASN A 20 -10.45 12.94 -10.92
N TYR A 21 -9.62 12.42 -10.02
CA TYR A 21 -9.09 13.16 -8.87
C TYR A 21 -7.85 12.45 -8.31
N ALA A 22 -7.13 13.11 -7.41
CA ALA A 22 -6.03 12.52 -6.64
C ALA A 22 -6.38 12.49 -5.14
N THR A 23 -6.38 11.30 -4.54
CA THR A 23 -6.47 11.11 -3.08
C THR A 23 -5.12 11.44 -2.46
N VAL A 24 -5.13 12.21 -1.36
CA VAL A 24 -3.91 12.61 -0.64
C VAL A 24 -4.03 12.23 0.83
N SER A 25 -3.28 11.21 1.24
CA SER A 25 -3.15 10.74 2.63
C SER A 25 -1.71 10.33 2.94
N ALA A 26 -0.74 11.12 2.47
CA ALA A 26 0.70 10.86 2.59
C ALA A 26 1.07 9.47 2.00
N CYS A 27 1.83 8.65 2.74
CA CYS A 27 2.32 7.35 2.25
C CYS A 27 1.19 6.34 1.96
N ALA A 28 -0.03 6.56 2.49
CA ALA A 28 -1.18 5.68 2.28
C ALA A 28 -2.05 6.07 1.07
N SER A 29 -1.65 7.11 0.31
CA SER A 29 -2.50 7.72 -0.73
C SER A 29 -3.02 6.72 -1.77
N SER A 30 -2.17 5.81 -2.26
CA SER A 30 -2.56 4.80 -3.25
C SER A 30 -3.52 3.75 -2.68
N THR A 31 -3.30 3.29 -1.45
CA THR A 31 -4.21 2.36 -0.76
C THR A 31 -5.57 3.02 -0.52
N ASN A 32 -5.60 4.27 -0.07
CA ASN A 32 -6.85 5.00 0.10
C ASN A 32 -7.57 5.22 -1.23
N ALA A 33 -6.84 5.51 -2.31
CA ALA A 33 -7.43 5.64 -3.63
C ALA A 33 -8.11 4.34 -4.09
N ILE A 34 -7.53 3.17 -3.79
CA ILE A 34 -8.14 1.86 -4.07
C ILE A 34 -9.44 1.69 -3.28
N ILE A 35 -9.45 2.04 -1.98
CA ILE A 35 -10.65 1.98 -1.14
C ILE A 35 -11.74 2.92 -1.68
N ASP A 36 -11.38 4.16 -2.01
CA ASP A 36 -12.32 5.13 -2.58
C ASP A 36 -12.93 4.62 -3.90
N ALA A 37 -12.10 4.04 -4.76
CA ALA A 37 -12.53 3.44 -6.03
C ALA A 37 -13.48 2.25 -5.82
N ALA A 38 -13.16 1.35 -4.88
CA ALA A 38 -14.01 0.22 -4.53
C ALA A 38 -15.39 0.68 -4.05
N ILE A 39 -15.44 1.70 -3.19
CA ILE A 39 -16.69 2.30 -2.72
C ILE A 39 -17.50 2.88 -3.89
N GLN A 40 -16.87 3.58 -4.83
CA GLN A 40 -17.58 4.12 -6.01
C GLN A 40 -18.18 3.00 -6.89
N ILE A 41 -17.45 1.89 -7.08
CA ILE A 41 -17.94 0.72 -7.82
C ILE A 41 -19.11 0.06 -7.09
N GLN A 42 -18.99 -0.19 -5.78
CA GLN A 42 -20.05 -0.75 -4.95
C GLN A 42 -21.32 0.13 -4.95
N LEU A 43 -21.18 1.45 -5.03
CA LEU A 43 -22.29 2.39 -5.16
C LEU A 43 -22.88 2.48 -6.58
N GLY A 44 -22.38 1.70 -7.54
CA GLY A 44 -22.79 1.70 -8.94
C GLY A 44 -22.48 3.02 -9.65
N LYS A 45 -21.44 3.73 -9.22
CA LYS A 45 -20.99 5.00 -9.84
C LYS A 45 -19.94 4.80 -10.91
N LEU A 46 -19.20 3.70 -10.84
CA LEU A 46 -18.16 3.31 -11.79
C LEU A 46 -18.30 1.81 -12.10
N ASP A 47 -18.15 1.44 -13.36
CA ASP A 47 -18.01 0.03 -13.76
C ASP A 47 -16.54 -0.42 -13.65
N ALA A 48 -15.61 0.47 -14.03
CA ALA A 48 -14.17 0.27 -13.95
C ALA A 48 -13.44 1.61 -13.74
N CYS A 49 -12.24 1.56 -13.17
CA CYS A 49 -11.37 2.72 -13.03
C CYS A 49 -9.88 2.36 -13.04
N VAL A 50 -9.05 3.32 -13.45
CA VAL A 50 -7.60 3.28 -13.26
C VAL A 50 -7.30 3.84 -11.87
N VAL A 51 -6.65 3.06 -11.02
CA VAL A 51 -6.33 3.47 -9.64
C VAL A 51 -4.89 3.08 -9.29
N GLY A 52 -4.20 3.95 -8.55
CA GLY A 52 -2.79 3.75 -8.25
C GLY A 52 -2.12 4.96 -7.61
N GLY A 53 -0.81 5.06 -7.81
CA GLY A 53 -0.01 6.17 -7.32
C GLY A 53 1.28 6.35 -8.12
N SER A 54 1.82 7.56 -8.09
CA SER A 54 3.11 7.92 -8.65
C SER A 54 3.82 8.91 -7.73
N GLU A 55 5.11 8.74 -7.54
CA GLU A 55 5.95 9.66 -6.78
C GLU A 55 7.30 9.83 -7.47
N ALA A 56 7.82 11.06 -7.45
CA ALA A 56 9.11 11.48 -8.02
C ALA A 56 9.80 12.44 -7.05
N ALA A 57 9.90 12.02 -5.78
CA ALA A 57 10.35 12.85 -4.67
C ALA A 57 11.87 12.91 -4.50
N VAL A 58 12.65 12.20 -5.33
CA VAL A 58 14.12 12.17 -5.26
C VAL A 58 14.71 13.44 -5.90
N VAL A 59 14.43 14.57 -5.26
CA VAL A 59 14.90 15.91 -5.63
C VAL A 59 15.50 16.59 -4.42
N GLU A 60 16.34 17.62 -4.62
CA GLU A 60 17.04 18.32 -3.53
C GLU A 60 16.09 18.77 -2.41
N ALA A 61 14.93 19.31 -2.78
CA ALA A 61 13.91 19.73 -1.82
C ALA A 61 13.30 18.55 -1.03
N GLY A 62 13.06 17.41 -1.69
CA GLY A 62 12.50 16.21 -1.06
C GLY A 62 13.51 15.59 -0.10
N ILE A 63 14.73 15.34 -0.56
CA ILE A 63 15.83 14.82 0.26
C ILE A 63 16.13 15.76 1.43
N GLY A 64 16.27 17.06 1.17
CA GLY A 64 16.53 18.06 2.19
C GLY A 64 15.43 18.14 3.25
N GLY A 65 14.16 18.09 2.83
CA GLY A 65 13.01 18.11 3.72
C GLY A 65 12.94 16.89 4.63
N PHE A 66 13.04 15.67 4.07
CA PHE A 66 13.02 14.45 4.89
C PHE A 66 14.25 14.32 5.78
N ASN A 67 15.43 14.79 5.34
CA ASN A 67 16.63 14.83 6.17
C ASN A 67 16.48 15.79 7.35
N ALA A 68 15.88 16.97 7.14
CA ALA A 68 15.61 17.94 8.21
C ALA A 68 14.62 17.41 9.28
N MET A 69 13.74 16.48 8.88
CA MET A 69 12.85 15.77 9.80
C MET A 69 13.50 14.55 10.47
N HIS A 70 14.77 14.24 10.16
CA HIS A 70 15.47 13.04 10.61
C HIS A 70 14.75 11.73 10.25
N ALA A 71 14.07 11.71 9.09
CA ALA A 71 13.29 10.55 8.66
C ALA A 71 14.08 9.57 7.78
N LEU A 72 15.14 10.06 7.12
CA LEU A 72 15.98 9.27 6.23
C LEU A 72 17.05 8.48 6.98
N SER A 73 17.40 7.30 6.48
CA SER A 73 18.59 6.57 6.94
C SER A 73 19.85 7.40 6.69
N THR A 74 20.79 7.32 7.63
CA THR A 74 22.10 8.01 7.54
C THR A 74 23.24 7.07 7.17
N ARG A 75 22.93 5.84 6.75
CA ARG A 75 23.88 4.77 6.39
C ARG A 75 24.53 4.99 5.02
N ASN A 76 25.18 6.14 4.85
CA ASN A 76 25.82 6.54 3.60
C ASN A 76 27.01 5.67 3.21
N GLU A 77 27.67 5.03 4.18
CA GLU A 77 28.81 4.12 3.93
C GLU A 77 28.38 2.72 3.47
N SER A 78 27.10 2.38 3.57
CA SER A 78 26.56 1.06 3.18
C SER A 78 25.13 1.16 2.61
N PRO A 79 24.91 1.97 1.56
CA PRO A 79 23.58 2.35 1.08
C PRO A 79 22.74 1.16 0.60
N GLU A 80 23.38 0.11 0.07
CA GLU A 80 22.71 -1.12 -0.41
C GLU A 80 22.00 -1.89 0.72
N THR A 81 22.34 -1.56 1.97
CA THR A 81 21.77 -2.18 3.17
C THR A 81 20.97 -1.19 4.01
N ALA A 82 20.80 0.06 3.57
CA ALA A 82 20.21 1.12 4.37
C ALA A 82 18.72 0.88 4.67
N SER A 83 17.94 0.41 3.68
CA SER A 83 16.57 -0.06 3.92
C SER A 83 16.61 -1.44 4.58
N ARG A 84 16.18 -1.50 5.84
CA ARG A 84 16.20 -2.69 6.69
C ARG A 84 15.01 -2.73 7.67
N PRO A 85 13.78 -2.88 7.17
CA PRO A 85 12.62 -2.85 8.05
C PRO A 85 12.70 -3.93 9.11
N PHE A 86 12.30 -3.58 10.33
CA PHE A 86 12.29 -4.40 11.53
C PHE A 86 13.68 -4.85 12.04
N ASP A 87 14.77 -4.51 11.35
CA ASP A 87 16.14 -4.79 11.81
C ASP A 87 16.47 -3.97 13.07
N LYS A 88 17.17 -4.57 14.04
CA LYS A 88 17.55 -3.93 15.31
C LYS A 88 18.32 -2.61 15.12
N THR A 89 18.99 -2.46 13.99
CA THR A 89 19.88 -1.33 13.69
C THR A 89 19.32 -0.37 12.64
N ARG A 90 18.03 -0.47 12.31
CA ARG A 90 17.32 0.47 11.43
C ARG A 90 17.39 1.91 11.97
N ASP A 91 17.53 2.89 11.09
CA ASP A 91 17.74 4.30 11.47
C ASP A 91 16.93 5.31 10.64
N GLY A 92 16.04 4.83 9.76
CA GLY A 92 15.25 5.67 8.87
C GLY A 92 14.99 4.99 7.53
N PHE A 93 14.10 5.56 6.73
CA PHE A 93 13.77 5.01 5.42
C PHE A 93 14.75 5.48 4.33
N VAL A 94 14.75 4.79 3.19
CA VAL A 94 15.45 5.24 1.98
C VAL A 94 14.40 5.79 1.02
N LEU A 95 14.52 7.06 0.63
CA LEU A 95 13.56 7.68 -0.28
C LEU A 95 13.66 7.04 -1.66
N GLY A 96 12.53 6.52 -2.13
CA GLY A 96 12.38 5.98 -3.48
C GLY A 96 11.37 6.78 -4.29
N GLU A 97 11.38 6.55 -5.59
CA GLU A 97 10.42 7.06 -6.56
C GLU A 97 9.92 5.92 -7.44
N GLY A 98 8.77 6.12 -8.05
CA GLY A 98 8.14 5.10 -8.89
C GLY A 98 6.67 5.36 -9.13
N ALA A 99 6.06 4.53 -9.96
CA ALA A 99 4.63 4.57 -10.23
C ALA A 99 4.08 3.15 -10.38
N GLY A 100 2.81 3.01 -10.06
CA GLY A 100 2.06 1.77 -10.24
C GLY A 100 0.56 2.06 -10.29
N ALA A 101 -0.15 1.30 -11.12
CA ALA A 101 -1.59 1.38 -11.24
C ALA A 101 -2.18 0.00 -11.55
N ILE A 102 -3.43 -0.17 -11.18
CA ILE A 102 -4.27 -1.33 -11.49
C ILE A 102 -5.57 -0.85 -12.12
N ILE A 103 -6.24 -1.77 -12.82
CA ILE A 103 -7.64 -1.60 -13.18
C ILE A 103 -8.46 -2.26 -12.09
N LEU A 104 -9.29 -1.48 -11.41
CA LEU A 104 -10.29 -1.98 -10.49
C LEU A 104 -11.65 -1.92 -11.19
N GLU A 105 -12.41 -3.00 -11.11
CA GLU A 105 -13.60 -3.21 -11.93
C GLU A 105 -14.64 -4.05 -11.19
N GLU A 106 -15.92 -3.78 -11.48
CA GLU A 106 -17.03 -4.58 -10.97
C GLU A 106 -16.92 -6.03 -11.48
N TYR A 107 -17.15 -6.99 -10.58
CA TYR A 107 -16.83 -8.40 -10.83
C TYR A 107 -17.66 -9.01 -11.97
N GLU A 108 -18.97 -8.78 -12.00
CA GLU A 108 -19.82 -9.32 -13.05
C GLU A 108 -19.58 -8.62 -14.40
N HIS A 109 -19.26 -7.33 -14.40
CA HIS A 109 -18.83 -6.57 -15.57
C HIS A 109 -17.51 -7.14 -16.14
N ALA A 110 -16.51 -7.37 -15.28
CA ALA A 110 -15.24 -7.98 -15.66
C ALA A 110 -15.44 -9.38 -16.26
N LYS A 111 -16.29 -10.21 -15.64
CA LYS A 111 -16.64 -11.55 -16.16
C LYS A 111 -17.35 -11.50 -17.50
N ALA A 112 -18.33 -10.62 -17.65
CA ALA A 112 -19.12 -10.50 -18.87
C ALA A 112 -18.27 -10.19 -20.10
N ARG A 113 -17.19 -9.41 -19.93
CA ARG A 113 -16.23 -9.11 -21.01
C ARG A 113 -15.05 -10.08 -21.11
N GLY A 114 -15.00 -11.13 -20.28
CA GLY A 114 -13.92 -12.13 -20.27
C GLY A 114 -12.57 -11.58 -19.79
N ALA A 115 -12.58 -10.64 -18.83
CA ALA A 115 -11.35 -10.10 -18.26
C ALA A 115 -10.56 -11.17 -17.49
N LYS A 116 -9.23 -11.10 -17.53
CA LYS A 116 -8.39 -11.87 -16.61
C LYS A 116 -8.44 -11.24 -15.23
N ILE A 117 -9.05 -11.93 -14.28
CA ILE A 117 -9.12 -11.51 -12.88
C ILE A 117 -7.82 -11.91 -12.18
N LEU A 118 -7.17 -10.96 -11.50
CA LEU A 118 -5.90 -11.19 -10.80
C LEU A 118 -6.08 -11.42 -9.31
N ALA A 119 -7.06 -10.72 -8.72
CA ALA A 119 -7.42 -10.79 -7.30
C ALA A 119 -8.80 -10.13 -7.14
N GLU A 120 -9.42 -10.37 -5.99
CA GLU A 120 -10.65 -9.70 -5.56
C GLU A 120 -10.35 -8.74 -4.41
N PHE A 121 -10.96 -7.55 -4.44
CA PHE A 121 -10.87 -6.61 -3.32
C PHE A 121 -11.91 -7.01 -2.28
N ALA A 122 -11.47 -7.65 -1.19
CA ALA A 122 -12.36 -8.14 -0.15
C ALA A 122 -12.88 -7.00 0.75
N GLY A 123 -12.03 -6.05 1.13
CA GLY A 123 -12.40 -4.92 1.98
C GLY A 123 -11.24 -3.99 2.31
N GLY A 124 -11.54 -2.85 2.93
CA GLY A 124 -10.58 -1.82 3.28
C GLY A 124 -10.86 -1.13 4.61
N GLY A 125 -9.79 -0.67 5.27
CA GLY A 125 -9.87 0.06 6.54
C GLY A 125 -9.18 1.41 6.44
N LEU A 126 -9.73 2.41 7.13
CA LEU A 126 -9.14 3.74 7.28
C LEU A 126 -9.13 4.15 8.75
N SER A 127 -8.02 4.68 9.24
CA SER A 127 -7.91 5.19 10.62
C SER A 127 -6.97 6.41 10.67
N ALA A 128 -6.95 7.07 11.82
CA ALA A 128 -5.99 8.12 12.14
C ALA A 128 -5.55 7.97 13.60
N ASP A 129 -4.28 8.26 13.89
CA ASP A 129 -3.76 8.17 15.26
C ASP A 129 -4.25 9.29 16.17
N ALA A 130 -4.61 10.46 15.61
CA ALA A 130 -5.04 11.65 16.34
C ALA A 130 -4.10 12.05 17.52
N TYR A 131 -2.81 11.75 17.40
CA TYR A 131 -1.85 11.82 18.50
C TYR A 131 -0.70 12.80 18.25
N HIS A 132 0.02 12.61 17.14
CA HIS A 132 1.18 13.42 16.78
C HIS A 132 1.22 13.62 15.26
N MET A 133 1.92 14.67 14.80
CA MET A 133 2.01 14.99 13.38
C MET A 133 2.63 13.85 12.55
N THR A 134 3.67 13.21 13.08
CA THR A 134 4.49 12.22 12.35
C THR A 134 4.74 10.93 13.13
N ALA A 135 4.32 10.87 14.39
CA ALA A 135 4.56 9.70 15.23
C ALA A 135 3.25 8.92 15.39
N PRO A 136 3.28 7.58 15.27
CA PRO A 136 2.10 6.77 15.51
C PRO A 136 1.66 6.91 16.97
N HIS A 137 0.41 6.53 17.26
CA HIS A 137 -0.02 6.41 18.64
C HIS A 137 0.91 5.42 19.39
N PRO A 138 1.39 5.73 20.61
CA PRO A 138 2.39 4.92 21.31
C PRO A 138 1.91 3.51 21.63
N GLU A 139 0.59 3.32 21.75
CA GLU A 139 -0.05 2.02 21.94
C GLU A 139 -0.43 1.32 20.61
N GLY A 140 -0.10 1.90 19.46
CA GLY A 140 -0.39 1.31 18.14
C GLY A 140 -1.87 1.34 17.73
N LEU A 141 -2.71 2.15 18.40
CA LEU A 141 -4.17 2.14 18.21
C LEU A 141 -4.61 2.43 16.78
N GLY A 142 -3.96 3.35 16.06
CA GLY A 142 -4.29 3.62 14.66
C GLY A 142 -4.08 2.40 13.77
N ALA A 143 -2.93 1.74 13.91
CA ALA A 143 -2.58 0.51 13.21
C ALA A 143 -3.51 -0.67 13.60
N TYR A 144 -3.88 -0.81 14.86
CA TYR A 144 -4.87 -1.80 15.30
C TYR A 144 -6.25 -1.53 14.68
N ASN A 145 -6.74 -0.29 14.76
CA ASN A 145 -8.06 0.08 14.27
C ASN A 145 -8.17 -0.11 12.76
N VAL A 146 -7.15 0.26 11.98
CA VAL A 146 -7.20 0.10 10.51
C VAL A 146 -7.29 -1.37 10.11
N MET A 147 -6.53 -2.25 10.76
CA MET A 147 -6.58 -3.70 10.50
C MET A 147 -7.95 -4.27 10.90
N LYS A 148 -8.46 -3.89 12.07
CA LYS A 148 -9.80 -4.29 12.52
C LYS A 148 -10.88 -3.86 11.55
N PHE A 149 -10.86 -2.62 11.06
CA PHE A 149 -11.86 -2.13 10.12
C PHE A 149 -11.76 -2.82 8.76
N ALA A 150 -10.54 -3.10 8.28
CA ALA A 150 -10.35 -3.84 7.03
C ALA A 150 -10.91 -5.27 7.11
N LEU A 151 -10.66 -5.98 8.21
CA LEU A 151 -11.23 -7.32 8.44
C LEU A 151 -12.76 -7.28 8.55
N GLN A 152 -13.31 -6.28 9.24
CA GLN A 152 -14.76 -6.10 9.36
C GLN A 152 -15.43 -5.80 8.03
N ASP A 153 -14.82 -4.95 7.20
CA ASP A 153 -15.31 -4.62 5.86
C ASP A 153 -15.26 -5.85 4.93
N ALA A 154 -14.17 -6.64 5.04
CA ALA A 154 -14.00 -7.87 4.29
C ALA A 154 -14.85 -9.05 4.79
N GLY A 155 -15.39 -8.98 6.01
CA GLY A 155 -16.17 -10.06 6.61
C GLY A 155 -15.38 -11.34 6.89
N ILE A 156 -14.07 -11.20 7.16
CA ILE A 156 -13.15 -12.33 7.42
C ILE A 156 -12.52 -12.23 8.82
N GLU A 157 -12.01 -13.36 9.31
CA GLU A 157 -11.32 -13.45 10.60
C GLU A 157 -9.80 -13.33 10.41
N PRO A 158 -9.04 -12.90 11.44
CA PRO A 158 -7.57 -12.85 11.35
C PRO A 158 -6.90 -14.18 10.97
N ALA A 159 -7.56 -15.31 11.27
CA ALA A 159 -7.07 -16.65 10.96
C ALA A 159 -7.10 -16.97 9.46
N ASP A 160 -7.90 -16.24 8.68
CA ASP A 160 -8.05 -16.39 7.23
C ASP A 160 -6.94 -15.65 6.44
N ILE A 161 -6.07 -14.91 7.14
CA ILE A 161 -4.97 -14.16 6.53
C ILE A 161 -3.70 -15.00 6.52
N ASP A 162 -3.22 -15.34 5.31
CA ASP A 162 -1.95 -16.05 5.14
C ASP A 162 -0.73 -15.13 5.17
N HIS A 163 -0.92 -13.88 4.75
CA HIS A 163 0.18 -12.97 4.45
C HIS A 163 -0.18 -11.50 4.70
N ILE A 164 0.79 -10.74 5.19
CA ILE A 164 0.67 -9.30 5.39
C ILE A 164 1.84 -8.57 4.75
N ASN A 165 1.51 -7.64 3.84
CA ASN A 165 2.46 -6.65 3.35
C ASN A 165 2.57 -5.49 4.32
N MET A 166 3.65 -5.46 5.10
CA MET A 166 3.86 -4.37 6.06
C MET A 166 4.25 -3.08 5.36
N HIS A 167 3.97 -1.94 6.00
CA HIS A 167 4.48 -0.66 5.49
C HIS A 167 6.00 -0.57 5.70
N GLY A 168 6.51 -1.07 6.82
CA GLY A 168 7.90 -1.48 7.00
C GLY A 168 8.90 -0.42 6.53
N THR A 169 8.92 0.72 7.21
CA THR A 169 9.66 1.90 6.73
C THR A 169 11.13 1.89 7.13
N SER A 170 11.60 0.92 7.92
CA SER A 170 12.93 0.98 8.56
C SER A 170 13.07 2.11 9.57
N THR A 171 11.95 2.66 10.06
CA THR A 171 11.98 3.73 11.06
C THR A 171 11.90 3.13 12.48
N PRO A 172 12.58 3.73 13.47
CA PRO A 172 12.51 3.22 14.84
C PRO A 172 11.09 3.18 15.42
N LEU A 173 10.27 4.21 15.15
CA LEU A 173 8.91 4.32 15.69
C LEU A 173 7.88 3.52 14.89
N GLY A 174 7.88 3.66 13.55
CA GLY A 174 6.87 3.02 12.69
C GLY A 174 6.91 1.50 12.78
N ASP A 175 8.09 0.92 12.60
CA ASP A 175 8.28 -0.55 12.63
C ASP A 175 7.94 -1.16 14.01
N ILE A 176 8.12 -0.40 15.11
CA ILE A 176 7.72 -0.88 16.45
C ILE A 176 6.20 -0.88 16.57
N ALA A 177 5.53 0.19 16.16
CA ALA A 177 4.09 0.31 16.22
C ALA A 177 3.41 -0.78 15.37
N GLU A 178 3.91 -1.00 14.15
CA GLU A 178 3.45 -2.07 13.25
C GLU A 178 3.61 -3.47 13.88
N ASN A 179 4.78 -3.78 14.44
CA ASN A 179 5.01 -5.07 15.09
C ASN A 179 4.16 -5.28 16.35
N ALA A 180 3.93 -4.22 17.13
CA ALA A 180 3.17 -4.33 18.38
C ALA A 180 1.73 -4.82 18.13
N VAL A 181 1.11 -4.36 17.04
CA VAL A 181 -0.25 -4.77 16.68
C VAL A 181 -0.30 -6.24 16.27
N MET A 182 0.69 -6.72 15.51
CA MET A 182 0.76 -8.14 15.10
C MET A 182 0.92 -9.10 16.27
N LEU A 183 1.63 -8.67 17.31
CA LEU A 183 1.84 -9.47 18.51
C LEU A 183 0.68 -9.40 19.52
N SER A 184 -0.28 -8.48 19.32
CA SER A 184 -1.43 -8.33 20.19
C SER A 184 -2.50 -9.37 19.85
N GLY A 185 -2.85 -10.22 20.82
CA GLY A 185 -3.65 -11.44 20.60
C GLY A 185 -5.09 -11.26 20.10
N GLU A 186 -5.60 -10.03 20.00
CA GLU A 186 -6.94 -9.74 19.46
C GLU A 186 -6.94 -9.55 17.94
N THR A 187 -5.81 -9.18 17.37
CA THR A 187 -5.56 -9.07 15.91
C THR A 187 -4.38 -9.93 15.49
N SER A 188 -3.96 -10.88 16.34
CA SER A 188 -2.88 -11.79 15.99
C SER A 188 -3.34 -12.71 14.88
N VAL A 189 -3.12 -12.28 13.66
CA VAL A 189 -2.73 -13.15 12.56
C VAL A 189 -1.55 -13.91 13.16
N GLY A 190 -1.68 -15.22 13.40
CA GLY A 190 -0.73 -16.07 14.13
C GLY A 190 0.75 -15.97 13.70
N GLN A 191 1.58 -16.97 13.98
CA GLN A 191 3.00 -16.97 13.56
C GLN A 191 3.18 -17.09 12.03
N TYR A 192 2.47 -16.30 11.24
CA TYR A 192 2.55 -16.27 9.79
C TYR A 192 3.78 -15.46 9.36
N PRO A 193 4.43 -15.85 8.26
CA PRO A 193 5.62 -15.18 7.78
C PRO A 193 5.31 -13.74 7.35
N VAL A 194 5.87 -12.79 8.09
CA VAL A 194 5.95 -11.39 7.66
C VAL A 194 7.02 -11.30 6.55
N GLU A 195 6.61 -11.07 5.31
CA GLU A 195 7.55 -10.78 4.22
C GLU A 195 7.84 -9.29 4.19
N VAL A 196 9.09 -8.93 4.44
CA VAL A 196 9.58 -7.56 4.28
C VAL A 196 9.94 -7.37 2.81
N VAL A 197 9.05 -6.76 2.04
CA VAL A 197 9.26 -6.51 0.61
C VAL A 197 10.38 -5.46 0.44
N ARG A 198 11.60 -5.92 0.11
CA ARG A 198 12.79 -5.05 -0.07
C ARG A 198 12.87 -4.35 -1.43
N LYS A 199 11.99 -4.70 -2.37
CA LYS A 199 11.80 -4.09 -3.69
C LYS A 199 10.35 -4.35 -4.10
N MET A 200 9.60 -3.30 -4.47
CA MET A 200 8.19 -3.39 -4.89
C MET A 200 8.00 -4.56 -5.88
N THR A 201 7.45 -5.66 -5.39
CA THR A 201 7.14 -6.85 -6.17
C THR A 201 5.82 -7.38 -5.63
N LYS A 202 4.82 -7.43 -6.53
CA LYS A 202 3.48 -8.02 -6.41
C LYS A 202 3.18 -8.76 -5.10
N ILE A 203 2.18 -8.28 -4.37
CA ILE A 203 1.30 -9.16 -3.62
C ILE A 203 -0.02 -9.20 -4.38
N LEU A 204 -0.17 -10.27 -5.14
CA LEU A 204 -1.42 -10.75 -5.69
C LEU A 204 -1.63 -12.09 -5.01
N GLN A 205 -2.59 -12.18 -4.08
CA GLN A 205 -3.07 -13.48 -3.64
C GLN A 205 -3.72 -14.12 -4.87
N THR A 206 -3.13 -15.21 -5.34
CA THR A 206 -3.69 -16.08 -6.36
C THR A 206 -4.92 -16.76 -5.79
N VAL A 207 -6.06 -16.62 -6.47
CA VAL A 207 -7.17 -17.57 -6.33
C VAL A 207 -6.63 -18.90 -6.88
N GLU A 208 -6.51 -19.90 -6.01
CA GLU A 208 -6.11 -21.26 -6.39
C GLU A 208 -7.20 -21.87 -7.27
N ASP A 209 -6.94 -21.91 -8.57
CA ASP A 209 -7.45 -22.98 -9.44
C ASP A 209 -6.23 -23.66 -10.06
N ASP A 210 -6.30 -24.99 -10.05
CA ASP A 210 -5.24 -25.96 -10.31
C ASP A 210 -4.22 -25.63 -11.44
N GLU A 211 -3.01 -26.12 -11.21
CA GLU A 211 -1.86 -26.28 -12.11
C GLU A 211 -0.83 -25.12 -12.18
N HIS A 212 0.19 -25.28 -11.32
CA HIS A 212 1.61 -24.91 -11.52
C HIS A 212 1.94 -24.02 -12.73
N ILE A 213 2.18 -22.72 -12.52
CA ILE A 213 3.19 -21.98 -13.32
C ILE A 213 3.79 -20.80 -12.52
N ALA A 214 5.06 -20.96 -12.13
CA ALA A 214 5.98 -19.85 -11.91
C ALA A 214 6.58 -19.42 -13.25
N TYR A 215 6.43 -18.15 -13.64
CA TYR A 215 7.34 -17.54 -14.60
C TYR A 215 7.81 -16.18 -14.09
N SER A 216 9.09 -16.14 -13.73
CA SER A 216 9.90 -14.93 -13.74
C SER A 216 9.99 -14.42 -15.18
N LEU A 217 9.48 -13.23 -15.45
CA LEU A 217 9.90 -12.51 -16.65
C LEU A 217 11.22 -11.79 -16.32
N PRO A 218 12.32 -12.04 -17.05
CA PRO A 218 13.53 -11.26 -16.91
C PRO A 218 13.25 -9.82 -17.38
N LEU A 219 13.59 -8.84 -16.54
CA LEU A 219 13.65 -7.44 -16.94
C LEU A 219 14.99 -7.23 -17.65
N ASP A 220 14.96 -7.23 -18.98
CA ASP A 220 16.00 -6.59 -19.79
C ASP A 220 15.63 -5.12 -19.97
N TRP A 221 16.34 -4.24 -19.28
CA TRP A 221 16.65 -2.87 -19.69
C TRP A 221 18.07 -2.53 -19.24
#